data_AF-A0A537S124-F1
#
_entry.id   AF-A0A537S124-F1
#
_cell.length_a   1.000
_cell.length_b   1.000
_cell.length_c   1.000
_cell.angle_alpha   90.00
_cell.angle_beta   90.00
_cell.angle_gamma   90.00
#
_symmetry.space_group_name_H-M   'P 1'
#
loop_
_entity.id
_entity.type
_entity.pdbx_description
1 polymer ?
#
loop_
_entity_poly.entity_id
_entity_poly.type
_entity_poly.pdbx_seq_one_letter_code
_entity_poly.pdbx_strand_id
1 'polypeptide(L)'
;MSVPLTPRNALVAGVIGILALVPIYAAAGGNTFMISLFTRIVILAIAAVSLNLIMGFGGMVSFGHAAYLGIGGYAVGILAKEGVNSGFLQWPLAVAASALFAVTVGALSLRTRGVYFIMITLAFAQMVYYVAIGLDRYGGDDGMTIYKRSQFGGVIDLSNKTAFYYLCLALLLAAIYLVWRLVHSRFGMVIQGARSNERRMRAIGFPTYRYKLLCFVFAGMLCGLAGALLANHTDFISPALMHWTRSGDLIVMAVLGGMGTVFGPVIGALALLVLEEALSGITQYSQIILGPLFLLVVLFARGGIDGLLVGGRHG
;
A
#
# COMPACT_ATOMS: atom_id res chain seq x y z
N MET A 1 20.42 -28.07 2.93
CA MET A 1 20.33 -27.49 1.57
C MET A 1 20.43 -25.98 1.69
N SER A 2 21.64 -25.42 1.64
CA SER A 2 21.88 -23.98 1.69
C SER A 2 21.61 -23.39 0.31
N VAL A 3 20.43 -22.78 0.13
CA VAL A 3 20.17 -21.95 -1.06
C VAL A 3 21.20 -20.81 -1.03
N PRO A 4 22.08 -20.67 -2.03
CA PRO A 4 23.06 -19.58 -2.03
C PRO A 4 22.31 -18.25 -1.96
N LEU A 5 22.64 -17.43 -0.98
CA LEU A 5 22.03 -16.12 -0.78
C LEU A 5 22.45 -15.24 -1.96
N THR A 6 21.56 -15.05 -2.93
CA THR A 6 21.73 -13.96 -3.90
C THR A 6 21.77 -12.63 -3.12
N PRO A 7 22.53 -11.61 -3.58
CA PRO A 7 22.65 -10.33 -2.87
C PRO A 7 21.28 -9.70 -2.59
N ARG A 8 20.31 -9.93 -3.49
CA ARG A 8 18.90 -9.55 -3.31
C ARG A 8 18.22 -10.27 -2.14
N ASN A 9 18.39 -11.59 -2.02
CA ASN A 9 17.80 -12.35 -0.93
C ASN A 9 18.42 -11.99 0.43
N ALA A 10 19.72 -11.68 0.45
CA ALA A 10 20.41 -11.19 1.64
C ALA A 10 19.87 -9.81 2.07
N LEU A 11 19.65 -8.89 1.13
CA LEU A 11 19.06 -7.58 1.41
C LEU A 11 17.63 -7.69 1.92
N VAL A 12 16.80 -8.50 1.27
CA VAL A 12 15.40 -8.74 1.69
C VAL A 12 15.38 -9.34 3.10
N ALA A 13 16.21 -10.35 3.37
CA ALA A 13 16.34 -10.95 4.70
C ALA A 13 16.84 -9.93 5.74
N GLY A 14 17.76 -9.05 5.37
CA GLY A 14 18.25 -7.97 6.23
C GLY A 14 17.15 -6.99 6.59
N VAL A 15 16.37 -6.50 5.62
CA VAL A 15 15.25 -5.57 5.87
C VAL A 15 14.16 -6.22 6.72
N ILE A 16 13.78 -7.47 6.43
CA ILE A 16 12.81 -8.21 7.26
C ILE A 16 13.36 -8.42 8.67
N GLY A 17 14.64 -8.75 8.80
CA GLY A 17 15.31 -8.90 10.09
C GLY A 17 15.31 -7.60 10.89
N ILE A 18 15.65 -6.48 10.26
CA ILE A 18 15.60 -5.15 10.88
C ILE A 18 14.18 -4.87 11.38
N LEU A 19 13.15 -5.03 10.53
CA LEU A 19 11.76 -4.81 10.90
C LEU A 19 11.32 -5.72 12.06
N ALA A 20 11.67 -7.01 12.03
CA ALA A 20 11.33 -7.95 13.09
C ALA A 20 11.97 -7.61 14.45
N LEU A 21 13.16 -7.01 14.43
CA LEU A 21 13.91 -6.61 15.63
C LEU A 21 13.47 -5.25 16.21
N VAL A 22 12.73 -4.42 15.46
CA VAL A 22 12.29 -3.09 15.92
C VAL A 22 11.58 -3.14 17.28
N PRO A 23 10.59 -4.02 17.53
CA PRO A 23 9.90 -4.01 18.82
C PRO A 23 10.78 -4.46 19.99
N ILE A 24 11.75 -5.35 19.73
CA ILE A 24 12.70 -5.82 20.75
C ILE A 24 13.64 -4.67 21.15
N TYR A 25 14.16 -3.95 20.15
CA TYR A 25 14.98 -2.76 20.38
C TYR A 25 14.19 -1.64 21.07
N ALA A 26 12.95 -1.40 20.64
CA ALA A 26 12.08 -0.39 21.23
C ALA A 26 11.68 -0.73 22.68
N ALA A 27 11.48 -2.02 22.99
CA ALA A 27 11.24 -2.49 24.36
C ALA A 27 12.46 -2.29 25.26
N ALA A 28 13.67 -2.53 24.76
CA ALA A 28 14.91 -2.29 25.48
C ALA A 28 15.17 -0.79 25.74
N GLY A 29 14.75 0.08 24.81
CA GLY A 29 14.93 1.54 24.90
C GLY A 29 13.74 2.32 25.47
N GLY A 30 12.62 1.68 25.82
CA GLY A 30 11.38 2.34 26.29
C GLY A 30 10.69 3.27 25.27
N ASN A 31 11.13 3.26 24.00
CA ASN A 31 10.71 4.25 23.01
C ASN A 31 9.45 3.79 22.23
N THR A 32 8.29 4.12 22.78
CA THR A 32 6.98 3.76 22.18
C THR A 32 6.74 4.44 20.83
N PHE A 33 7.37 5.59 20.58
CA PHE A 33 7.24 6.32 19.31
C PHE A 33 7.81 5.52 18.13
N MET A 34 8.94 4.81 18.34
CA MET A 34 9.55 3.95 17.33
C MET A 34 8.57 2.88 16.84
N ILE A 35 7.82 2.25 17.76
CA ILE A 35 6.85 1.21 17.41
C ILE A 35 5.73 1.81 16.55
N SER A 36 5.22 3.00 16.89
CA SER A 36 4.18 3.65 16.10
C SER A 36 4.65 4.01 14.70
N LEU A 37 5.83 4.63 14.59
CA LEU A 37 6.43 5.00 13.30
C LEU A 37 6.59 3.77 12.40
N PHE A 38 7.22 2.70 12.90
CA PHE A 38 7.45 1.50 12.10
C PHE A 38 6.15 0.74 11.82
N THR A 39 5.14 0.81 12.68
CA THR A 39 3.80 0.28 12.37
C THR A 39 3.21 1.00 11.16
N ARG A 40 3.28 2.34 11.14
CA ARG A 40 2.84 3.16 10.00
C ARG A 40 3.62 2.83 8.73
N ILE A 41 4.94 2.62 8.82
CA ILE A 41 5.78 2.17 7.68
C ILE A 41 5.28 0.83 7.13
N VAL A 42 5.07 -0.15 8.00
CA VAL A 42 4.62 -1.50 7.60
C VAL A 42 3.26 -1.41 6.91
N ILE A 43 2.32 -0.63 7.44
CA ILE A 43 0.98 -0.46 6.86
C ILE A 43 1.06 0.23 5.49
N LEU A 44 1.81 1.33 5.37
CA LEU A 44 1.96 2.03 4.08
C LEU A 44 2.76 1.21 3.07
N ALA A 45 3.67 0.34 3.51
CA ALA A 45 4.34 -0.62 2.65
C ALA A 45 3.34 -1.61 2.03
N ILE A 46 2.31 -2.06 2.75
CA ILE A 46 1.24 -2.91 2.17
C ILE A 46 0.54 -2.16 1.03
N ALA A 47 0.18 -0.89 1.24
CA ALA A 47 -0.46 -0.06 0.22
C ALA A 47 0.46 0.24 -0.97
N ALA A 48 1.77 0.44 -0.73
CA ALA A 48 2.74 0.66 -1.79
C ALA A 48 2.97 -0.64 -2.60
N VAL A 49 3.02 -1.80 -1.94
CA VAL A 49 3.09 -3.13 -2.59
C VAL A 49 1.84 -3.37 -3.43
N SER A 50 0.65 -3.00 -2.95
CA SER A 50 -0.59 -3.16 -3.71
C SER A 50 -0.62 -2.27 -4.95
N LEU A 51 -0.17 -1.01 -4.85
CA LEU A 51 -0.05 -0.14 -6.01
C LEU A 51 0.99 -0.65 -7.02
N ASN A 52 2.13 -1.14 -6.52
CA ASN A 52 3.17 -1.70 -7.37
C ASN A 52 2.72 -2.99 -8.10
N LEU A 53 1.76 -3.74 -7.56
CA LEU A 53 1.15 -4.87 -8.29
C LEU A 53 0.58 -4.42 -9.64
N ILE A 54 -0.20 -3.33 -9.67
CA ILE A 54 -0.81 -2.85 -10.92
C ILE A 54 0.12 -1.94 -11.72
N MET A 55 0.93 -1.11 -11.06
CA MET A 55 1.81 -0.15 -11.71
C MET A 55 3.06 -0.84 -12.24
N GLY A 56 3.74 -1.58 -11.38
CA GLY A 56 4.98 -2.27 -11.69
C GLY A 56 4.77 -3.47 -12.60
N PHE A 57 3.86 -4.40 -12.27
CA PHE A 57 3.67 -5.60 -13.10
C PHE A 57 2.62 -5.40 -14.20
N GLY A 58 1.56 -4.64 -13.93
CA GLY A 58 0.46 -4.41 -14.87
C GLY A 58 0.64 -3.23 -15.83
N GLY A 59 1.58 -2.32 -15.59
CA GLY A 59 1.76 -1.11 -16.40
C GLY A 59 0.61 -0.11 -16.30
N MET A 60 -0.18 -0.18 -15.23
CA MET A 60 -1.37 0.63 -14.99
C MET A 60 -1.06 1.64 -13.88
N VAL A 61 -0.63 2.83 -14.26
CA VAL A 61 -0.35 3.92 -13.32
C VAL A 61 -1.68 4.47 -12.78
N SER A 62 -1.94 4.35 -11.48
CA SER A 62 -3.20 4.78 -10.87
C SER A 62 -2.97 5.80 -9.77
N PHE A 63 -3.60 6.98 -9.91
CA PHE A 63 -3.71 7.96 -8.83
C PHE A 63 -4.96 7.74 -7.97
N GLY A 64 -5.65 6.61 -8.17
CA GLY A 64 -6.86 6.25 -7.44
C GLY A 64 -6.63 5.52 -6.12
N HIS A 65 -5.39 5.16 -5.78
CA HIS A 65 -5.11 4.21 -4.68
C HIS A 65 -5.47 4.73 -3.28
N ALA A 66 -5.34 6.05 -3.05
CA ALA A 66 -5.78 6.71 -1.84
C ALA A 66 -7.27 6.45 -1.51
N ALA A 67 -8.12 6.31 -2.53
CA ALA A 67 -9.53 6.00 -2.31
C ALA A 67 -9.72 4.66 -1.58
N TYR A 68 -8.91 3.65 -1.90
CA TYR A 68 -9.00 2.34 -1.24
C TYR A 68 -8.51 2.37 0.20
N LEU A 69 -7.44 3.14 0.49
CA LEU A 69 -7.01 3.41 1.87
C LEU A 69 -8.15 4.00 2.69
N GLY A 70 -8.81 5.02 2.14
CA GLY A 70 -9.95 5.62 2.80
C GLY A 70 -11.14 4.68 2.94
N ILE A 71 -11.56 3.98 1.88
CA ILE A 71 -12.69 3.04 1.92
C ILE A 71 -12.46 1.97 2.99
N GLY A 72 -11.25 1.43 3.08
CA GLY A 72 -10.90 0.45 4.11
C GLY A 72 -10.96 1.04 5.52
N GLY A 73 -10.42 2.24 5.72
CA GLY A 73 -10.44 2.92 7.02
C GLY A 73 -11.85 3.33 7.46
N TYR A 74 -12.64 3.90 6.54
CA TYR A 74 -14.03 4.28 6.79
C TYR A 74 -14.93 3.07 7.01
N ALA A 75 -14.69 1.94 6.34
CA ALA A 75 -15.43 0.72 6.63
C ALA A 75 -15.26 0.30 8.10
N VAL A 76 -14.03 0.32 8.63
CA VAL A 76 -13.78 0.07 10.05
C VAL A 76 -14.44 1.15 10.93
N GLY A 77 -14.22 2.43 10.61
CA GLY A 77 -14.74 3.55 11.39
C GLY A 77 -16.27 3.52 11.51
N ILE A 78 -16.97 3.42 10.39
CA ILE A 78 -18.44 3.38 10.32
C ILE A 78 -18.97 2.20 11.15
N LEU A 79 -18.40 1.00 10.97
CA LEU A 79 -18.83 -0.17 11.74
C LEU A 79 -18.61 0.00 13.24
N ALA A 80 -17.46 0.54 13.65
CA ALA A 80 -17.18 0.84 15.05
C ALA A 80 -18.18 1.84 15.63
N LYS A 81 -18.57 2.87 14.86
CA LYS A 81 -19.57 3.86 15.27
C LYS A 81 -20.97 3.27 15.42
N GLU A 82 -21.34 2.34 14.53
CA GLU A 82 -22.62 1.62 14.60
C GLU A 82 -22.60 0.47 15.64
N GLY A 83 -21.57 0.39 16.48
CA GLY A 83 -21.48 -0.56 17.61
C GLY A 83 -20.89 -1.93 17.25
N VAL A 84 -20.54 -2.17 15.98
CA VAL A 84 -19.89 -3.39 15.52
C VAL A 84 -18.39 -3.27 15.74
N ASN A 85 -17.90 -3.84 16.85
CA ASN A 85 -16.48 -3.79 17.23
C ASN A 85 -15.70 -5.07 16.90
N SER A 86 -16.35 -6.06 16.25
CA SER A 86 -15.70 -7.34 15.93
C SER A 86 -14.75 -7.16 14.73
N GLY A 87 -13.45 -7.33 14.98
CA GLY A 87 -12.41 -7.27 13.94
C GLY A 87 -12.58 -8.33 12.87
N PHE A 88 -13.14 -9.48 13.23
CA PHE A 88 -13.50 -10.55 12.30
C PHE A 88 -14.54 -10.13 11.26
N LEU A 89 -15.35 -9.11 11.56
CA LEU A 89 -16.34 -8.59 10.62
C LEU A 89 -15.82 -7.32 9.92
N GLN A 90 -15.18 -6.42 10.68
CA GLN A 90 -14.70 -5.14 10.17
C GLN A 90 -13.68 -5.30 9.05
N TRP A 91 -12.67 -6.17 9.21
CA TRP A 91 -11.59 -6.28 8.22
C TRP A 91 -12.02 -6.97 6.92
N PRO A 92 -12.76 -8.11 6.96
CA PRO A 92 -13.28 -8.69 5.73
C PRO A 92 -14.27 -7.78 5.01
N LEU A 93 -15.10 -7.03 5.75
CA LEU A 93 -16.04 -6.09 5.14
C LEU A 93 -15.30 -4.89 4.52
N ALA A 94 -14.23 -4.40 5.13
CA ALA A 94 -13.35 -3.38 4.54
C ALA A 94 -12.72 -3.88 3.23
N VAL A 95 -12.17 -5.10 3.23
CA VAL A 95 -11.61 -5.73 2.02
C VAL A 95 -12.67 -5.94 0.94
N ALA A 96 -13.87 -6.38 1.32
CA ALA A 96 -14.98 -6.60 0.40
C ALA A 96 -15.51 -5.29 -0.21
N ALA A 97 -15.62 -4.22 0.59
CA ALA A 97 -16.01 -2.89 0.12
C ALA A 97 -14.98 -2.34 -0.88
N SER A 98 -13.68 -2.46 -0.57
CA SER A 98 -12.61 -2.09 -1.49
C SER A 98 -12.59 -2.95 -2.76
N ALA A 99 -12.89 -4.26 -2.66
CA ALA A 99 -13.01 -5.14 -3.81
C ALA A 99 -14.17 -4.72 -4.74
N LEU A 100 -15.35 -4.45 -4.17
CA LEU A 100 -16.52 -4.01 -4.90
C LEU A 100 -16.25 -2.68 -5.62
N PHE A 101 -15.66 -1.72 -4.91
CA PHE A 101 -15.26 -0.46 -5.51
C PHE A 101 -14.22 -0.65 -6.62
N ALA A 102 -13.25 -1.54 -6.42
CA ALA A 102 -12.24 -1.86 -7.43
C ALA A 102 -12.82 -2.54 -8.67
N VAL A 103 -13.85 -3.38 -8.53
CA VAL A 103 -14.58 -3.93 -9.69
C VAL A 103 -15.24 -2.81 -10.47
N THR A 104 -15.94 -1.89 -9.80
CA THR A 104 -16.64 -0.77 -10.45
C THR A 104 -15.67 0.18 -11.15
N VAL A 105 -14.65 0.67 -10.43
CA VAL A 105 -13.65 1.60 -10.98
C VAL A 105 -12.80 0.91 -12.03
N GLY A 106 -12.37 -0.33 -11.80
CA GLY A 106 -11.59 -1.12 -12.75
C GLY A 106 -12.37 -1.37 -14.03
N ALA A 107 -13.66 -1.68 -13.94
CA ALA A 107 -14.49 -1.96 -15.11
C ALA A 107 -14.60 -0.76 -16.06
N LEU A 108 -14.66 0.46 -15.52
CA LEU A 108 -14.70 1.68 -16.32
C LEU A 108 -13.30 2.15 -16.75
N SER A 109 -12.37 2.24 -15.82
CA SER A 109 -11.04 2.80 -16.07
C SER A 109 -10.22 1.98 -17.06
N LEU A 110 -10.30 0.64 -17.01
CA LEU A 110 -9.53 -0.24 -17.90
C LEU A 110 -9.96 -0.19 -19.37
N ARG A 111 -11.02 0.55 -19.69
CA ARG A 111 -11.41 0.83 -21.09
C ARG A 111 -10.52 1.88 -21.74
N THR A 112 -9.79 2.68 -20.96
CA THR A 112 -8.86 3.69 -21.45
C THR A 112 -7.40 3.26 -21.24
N ARG A 113 -6.46 3.97 -21.87
CA ARG A 113 -5.02 3.69 -21.78
C ARG A 113 -4.21 4.96 -21.54
N GLY A 114 -3.02 4.79 -20.96
CA GLY A 114 -2.06 5.88 -20.75
C GLY A 114 -2.63 6.96 -19.83
N VAL A 115 -2.48 8.22 -20.24
CA VAL A 115 -2.89 9.39 -19.43
C VAL A 115 -4.39 9.38 -19.12
N TYR A 116 -5.24 8.90 -20.04
CA TYR A 116 -6.68 8.82 -19.79
C TYR A 116 -7.04 7.85 -18.64
N PHE A 117 -6.29 6.76 -18.47
CA PHE A 117 -6.48 5.84 -17.35
C PHE A 117 -6.14 6.54 -16.03
N ILE A 118 -5.01 7.24 -16.00
CA ILE A 118 -4.55 8.05 -14.87
C ILE A 118 -5.64 9.04 -14.45
N MET A 119 -6.14 9.86 -15.40
CA MET A 119 -7.14 10.89 -15.15
C MET A 119 -8.47 10.32 -14.63
N ILE A 120 -8.94 9.20 -15.18
CA ILE A 120 -10.17 8.55 -14.69
C ILE A 120 -9.97 8.03 -13.26
N THR A 121 -8.84 7.40 -12.96
CA THR A 121 -8.58 6.91 -11.59
C THR A 121 -8.45 8.06 -10.58
N LEU A 122 -7.88 9.19 -10.99
CA LEU A 122 -7.82 10.40 -10.19
C LEU A 122 -9.22 10.96 -9.92
N ALA A 123 -10.06 11.07 -10.96
CA ALA A 123 -11.44 11.53 -10.84
C ALA A 123 -12.25 10.65 -9.87
N PHE A 124 -12.11 9.33 -9.95
CA PHE A 124 -12.75 8.42 -9.00
C PHE A 124 -12.25 8.59 -7.56
N ALA A 125 -10.94 8.80 -7.35
CA ALA A 125 -10.45 9.09 -6.01
C ALA A 125 -11.01 10.40 -5.45
N GLN A 126 -11.05 11.46 -6.26
CA GLN A 126 -11.64 12.74 -5.85
C GLN A 126 -13.16 12.63 -5.62
N MET A 127 -13.87 11.83 -6.40
CA MET A 127 -15.28 11.54 -6.17
C MET A 127 -15.49 10.90 -4.78
N VAL A 128 -14.71 9.87 -4.42
CA VAL A 128 -14.82 9.23 -3.10
C VAL A 128 -14.42 10.20 -1.98
N TYR A 129 -13.38 11.01 -2.19
CA TYR A 129 -12.97 12.07 -1.27
C TYR A 129 -14.12 13.04 -0.95
N TYR A 130 -14.78 13.60 -1.97
CA TYR A 130 -15.91 14.51 -1.76
C TYR A 130 -17.15 13.83 -1.20
N VAL A 131 -17.39 12.55 -1.54
CA VAL A 131 -18.44 11.76 -0.89
C VAL A 131 -18.15 11.60 0.60
N ALA A 132 -16.90 11.34 0.99
CA ALA A 132 -16.52 11.23 2.40
C ALA A 132 -16.68 12.56 3.16
N ILE A 133 -16.33 13.68 2.54
CA ILE A 133 -16.58 15.02 3.10
C ILE A 133 -18.08 15.27 3.30
N GLY A 134 -18.92 14.86 2.35
CA GLY A 134 -20.38 15.04 2.44
C GLY A 134 -21.08 14.13 3.44
N LEU A 135 -20.37 13.22 4.10
CA LEU A 135 -20.93 12.31 5.11
C LEU A 135 -20.85 12.94 6.52
N ASP A 136 -21.68 13.95 6.78
CA ASP A 136 -21.74 14.64 8.08
C ASP A 136 -21.96 13.67 9.25
N ARG A 137 -22.83 12.66 9.04
CA ARG A 137 -23.09 11.60 10.03
C ARG A 137 -21.81 10.86 10.43
N TYR A 138 -20.81 10.76 9.55
CA TYR A 138 -19.58 10.01 9.78
C TYR A 138 -18.34 10.91 9.85
N GLY A 139 -18.53 12.16 10.28
CA GLY A 139 -17.44 13.08 10.59
C GLY A 139 -17.18 14.16 9.54
N GLY A 140 -17.78 14.05 8.36
CA GLY A 140 -17.62 15.04 7.29
C GLY A 140 -16.15 15.35 6.98
N ASP A 141 -15.82 16.64 6.86
CA ASP A 141 -14.45 17.13 6.61
C ASP A 141 -13.49 16.87 7.78
N ASP A 142 -14.00 16.93 9.01
CA ASP A 142 -13.20 16.73 10.23
C ASP A 142 -12.78 15.26 10.41
N GLY A 143 -13.49 14.32 9.79
CA GLY A 143 -13.30 12.90 10.01
C GLY A 143 -13.88 12.42 11.33
N MET A 144 -13.54 11.18 11.71
CA MET A 144 -14.12 10.52 12.88
C MET A 144 -13.07 9.78 13.71
N THR A 145 -13.19 9.94 15.02
CA THR A 145 -12.39 9.20 16.01
C THR A 145 -13.02 7.84 16.28
N ILE A 146 -12.18 6.81 16.35
CA ILE A 146 -12.55 5.42 16.61
C ILE A 146 -12.30 5.14 18.10
N TYR A 147 -13.37 5.13 18.89
CA TYR A 147 -13.27 4.97 20.35
C TYR A 147 -12.94 3.55 20.81
N LYS A 148 -13.19 2.54 19.97
CA LYS A 148 -12.90 1.14 20.25
C LYS A 148 -12.19 0.52 19.06
N ARG A 149 -10.97 0.05 19.28
CA ARG A 149 -10.22 -0.74 18.29
C ARG A 149 -10.94 -2.03 17.95
N SER A 150 -10.63 -2.58 16.78
CA SER A 150 -11.13 -3.89 16.34
C SER A 150 -10.80 -4.96 17.37
N GLN A 151 -11.81 -5.68 17.86
CA GLN A 151 -11.63 -6.74 18.86
C GLN A 151 -11.68 -8.12 18.19
N PHE A 152 -10.71 -8.98 18.48
CA PHE A 152 -10.67 -10.37 17.99
C PHE A 152 -11.04 -11.37 19.09
N GLY A 153 -12.03 -11.04 19.93
CA GLY A 153 -12.57 -11.96 20.95
C GLY A 153 -11.53 -12.48 21.95
N GLY A 154 -10.46 -11.72 22.22
CA GLY A 154 -9.37 -12.12 23.12
C GLY A 154 -8.23 -12.92 22.48
N VAL A 155 -8.35 -13.32 21.20
CA VAL A 155 -7.27 -14.05 20.48
C VAL A 155 -6.10 -13.13 20.15
N ILE A 156 -6.40 -11.87 19.84
CA ILE A 156 -5.40 -10.83 19.54
C ILE A 156 -5.86 -9.54 20.23
N ASP A 157 -5.02 -9.00 21.11
CA ASP A 157 -5.25 -7.70 21.74
C ASP A 157 -4.56 -6.59 20.93
N LEU A 158 -5.38 -5.77 20.27
CA LEU A 158 -4.92 -4.60 19.51
C LEU A 158 -4.50 -3.42 20.40
N SER A 159 -4.78 -3.49 21.70
CA SER A 159 -4.34 -2.47 22.67
C SER A 159 -2.83 -2.55 22.89
N ASN A 160 -2.26 -3.75 22.78
CA ASN A 160 -0.82 -3.96 22.85
C ASN A 160 -0.16 -3.55 21.52
N LYS A 161 0.55 -2.42 21.55
CA LYS A 161 1.26 -1.86 20.38
C LYS A 161 2.24 -2.84 19.74
N THR A 162 2.91 -3.68 20.54
CA THR A 162 3.86 -4.67 20.05
C THR A 162 3.16 -5.83 19.36
N ALA A 163 2.06 -6.33 19.93
CA ALA A 163 1.26 -7.39 19.31
C ALA A 163 0.65 -6.91 17.98
N PHE A 164 0.11 -5.68 17.97
CA PHE A 164 -0.42 -5.06 16.76
C PHE A 164 0.66 -4.85 15.68
N TYR A 165 1.87 -4.43 16.07
CA TYR A 165 2.99 -4.33 15.13
C TYR A 165 3.31 -5.67 14.47
N TYR A 166 3.44 -6.75 15.26
CA TYR A 166 3.74 -8.08 14.71
C TYR A 166 2.61 -8.60 13.82
N LEU A 167 1.35 -8.29 14.12
CA LEU A 167 0.22 -8.59 13.27
C LEU A 167 0.30 -7.86 11.92
N CYS A 168 0.57 -6.55 11.94
CA CYS A 168 0.78 -5.76 10.72
C CYS A 168 1.96 -6.30 9.90
N LEU A 169 3.06 -6.70 10.56
CA LEU A 169 4.22 -7.29 9.90
C LEU A 169 3.86 -8.64 9.26
N ALA A 170 3.12 -9.49 9.96
CA ALA A 170 2.65 -10.76 9.42
C ALA A 170 1.74 -10.56 8.20
N LEU A 171 0.85 -9.56 8.23
CA LEU A 171 0.00 -9.21 7.09
C LEU A 171 0.79 -8.61 5.92
N LEU A 172 1.84 -7.84 6.19
CA LEU A 172 2.76 -7.37 5.15
C LEU A 172 3.47 -8.56 4.48
N LEU A 173 4.01 -9.49 5.26
CA LEU A 173 4.64 -10.70 4.72
C LEU A 173 3.64 -11.55 3.92
N ALA A 174 2.40 -11.67 4.39
CA ALA A 174 1.33 -12.35 3.67
C ALA A 174 0.98 -11.63 2.35
N ALA A 175 0.92 -10.30 2.35
CA ALA A 175 0.67 -9.50 1.14
C ALA A 175 1.82 -9.63 0.13
N ILE A 176 3.08 -9.58 0.59
CA ILE A 176 4.27 -9.81 -0.24
C ILE A 176 4.25 -11.22 -0.83
N TYR A 177 3.95 -12.24 -0.03
CA TYR A 177 3.84 -13.62 -0.48
C TYR A 177 2.73 -13.80 -1.51
N LEU A 178 1.55 -13.19 -1.27
CA LEU A 178 0.43 -13.23 -2.21
C LEU A 178 0.81 -12.57 -3.53
N VAL A 179 1.40 -11.37 -3.51
CA VAL A 179 1.86 -10.66 -4.71
C VAL A 179 2.94 -11.46 -5.43
N TRP A 180 3.91 -12.01 -4.71
CA TRP A 180 4.93 -12.89 -5.28
C TRP A 180 4.29 -14.09 -5.99
N ARG A 181 3.33 -14.76 -5.35
CA ARG A 181 2.64 -15.90 -5.92
C ARG A 181 1.81 -15.53 -7.14
N LEU A 182 1.10 -14.40 -7.12
CA LEU A 182 0.31 -13.89 -8.24
C LEU A 182 1.21 -13.58 -9.46
N VAL A 183 2.31 -12.88 -9.23
CA VAL A 183 3.25 -12.45 -10.28
C VAL A 183 3.97 -13.64 -10.93
N HIS A 184 4.36 -14.66 -10.16
CA HIS A 184 5.06 -15.86 -10.67
C HIS A 184 4.11 -16.95 -11.17
N SER A 185 2.80 -16.71 -11.17
CA SER A 185 1.81 -17.65 -11.71
C SER A 185 1.51 -17.36 -13.19
N ARG A 186 0.71 -18.25 -13.81
CA ARG A 186 0.19 -18.05 -15.18
C ARG A 186 -0.57 -16.73 -15.33
N PHE A 187 -1.24 -16.29 -14.27
CA PHE A 187 -1.93 -15.00 -14.21
C PHE A 187 -0.96 -13.83 -14.36
N GLY A 188 0.13 -13.85 -13.60
CA GLY A 188 1.18 -12.83 -13.67
C GLY A 188 1.89 -12.78 -15.03
N MET A 189 2.13 -13.93 -15.67
CA MET A 189 2.69 -13.97 -17.03
C MET A 189 1.78 -13.27 -18.05
N VAL A 190 0.45 -13.46 -17.97
CA VAL A 190 -0.50 -12.80 -18.86
C VAL A 190 -0.52 -11.29 -18.64
N ILE A 191 -0.44 -10.84 -17.39
CA ILE A 191 -0.45 -9.41 -17.04
C ILE A 191 0.84 -8.72 -17.50
N GLN A 192 2.00 -9.33 -17.22
CA GLN A 192 3.29 -8.79 -17.66
C GLN A 192 3.38 -8.79 -19.20
N GLY A 193 2.90 -9.84 -19.86
CA GLY A 193 2.76 -9.85 -21.32
C GLY A 193 1.82 -8.75 -21.83
N ALA A 194 0.71 -8.49 -21.14
CA ALA A 194 -0.24 -7.45 -21.50
C ALA A 194 0.30 -6.02 -21.25
N ARG A 195 1.25 -5.86 -20.32
CA ARG A 195 2.04 -4.64 -20.11
C ARG A 195 2.98 -4.39 -21.29
N SER A 196 3.69 -5.42 -21.75
CA SER A 196 4.64 -5.30 -22.88
C SER A 196 3.94 -5.07 -24.22
N ASN A 197 2.96 -5.92 -24.58
CA ASN A 197 2.20 -5.76 -25.82
C ASN A 197 0.80 -6.37 -25.71
N GLU A 198 -0.17 -5.53 -25.34
CA GLU A 198 -1.56 -5.94 -25.17
C GLU A 198 -2.21 -6.44 -26.47
N ARG A 199 -1.81 -5.93 -27.64
CA ARG A 199 -2.34 -6.38 -28.94
C ARG A 199 -1.90 -7.82 -29.22
N ARG A 200 -0.63 -8.13 -28.96
CA ARG A 200 -0.07 -9.49 -29.12
C ARG A 200 -0.74 -10.50 -28.20
N MET A 201 -0.93 -10.15 -26.93
CA MET A 201 -1.61 -11.05 -25.97
C MET A 201 -3.04 -11.38 -26.39
N ARG A 202 -3.77 -10.40 -26.93
CA ARG A 202 -5.12 -10.61 -27.46
C ARG A 202 -5.13 -11.45 -28.73
N ALA A 203 -4.16 -11.30 -29.61
CA ALA A 203 -4.04 -12.10 -30.83
C ALA A 203 -3.81 -13.60 -30.55
N ILE A 204 -3.13 -13.92 -29.44
CA ILE A 204 -2.90 -15.30 -28.97
C ILE A 204 -4.10 -15.84 -28.17
N GLY A 205 -5.19 -15.06 -28.03
CA GLY A 205 -6.45 -15.49 -27.42
C GLY A 205 -6.59 -15.21 -25.92
N PHE A 206 -5.68 -14.48 -25.28
CA PHE A 206 -5.82 -14.13 -23.87
C PHE A 206 -6.77 -12.93 -23.68
N PRO A 207 -7.83 -13.04 -22.84
CA PRO A 207 -8.74 -11.93 -22.56
C PRO A 207 -8.10 -10.93 -21.58
N THR A 208 -7.17 -10.10 -22.07
CA THR A 208 -6.33 -9.18 -21.27
C THR A 208 -7.13 -8.31 -20.29
N TYR A 209 -8.32 -7.86 -20.68
CA TYR A 209 -9.20 -7.05 -19.83
C TYR A 209 -9.57 -7.75 -18.51
N ARG A 210 -9.96 -9.03 -18.55
CA ARG A 210 -10.36 -9.77 -17.34
C ARG A 210 -9.19 -9.95 -16.37
N TYR A 211 -8.00 -10.21 -16.91
CA TYR A 211 -6.77 -10.33 -16.12
C TYR A 211 -6.37 -9.01 -15.48
N LYS A 212 -6.42 -7.90 -16.25
CA LYS A 212 -6.18 -6.55 -15.73
C LYS A 212 -7.20 -6.16 -14.65
N LEU A 213 -8.48 -6.48 -14.83
CA LEU A 213 -9.54 -6.21 -13.86
C LEU A 213 -9.31 -6.95 -12.55
N LEU A 214 -9.06 -8.26 -12.60
CA LEU A 214 -8.75 -9.04 -11.40
C LEU A 214 -7.49 -8.52 -10.69
N CYS A 215 -6.46 -8.13 -11.45
CA CYS A 215 -5.25 -7.53 -10.87
C CYS A 215 -5.57 -6.23 -10.12
N PHE A 216 -6.41 -5.39 -10.71
CA PHE A 216 -6.87 -4.15 -10.11
C PHE A 216 -7.71 -4.40 -8.85
N VAL A 217 -8.54 -5.44 -8.83
CA VAL A 217 -9.30 -5.86 -7.65
C VAL A 217 -8.38 -6.32 -6.52
N PHE A 218 -7.40 -7.19 -6.80
CA PHE A 218 -6.43 -7.62 -5.79
C PHE A 218 -5.63 -6.45 -5.21
N ALA A 219 -5.22 -5.49 -6.05
CA ALA A 219 -4.56 -4.27 -5.58
C ALA A 219 -5.48 -3.42 -4.69
N GLY A 220 -6.75 -3.23 -5.07
CA GLY A 220 -7.74 -2.52 -4.26
C GLY A 220 -8.01 -3.21 -2.92
N MET A 221 -8.11 -4.54 -2.90
CA MET A 221 -8.29 -5.33 -1.68
C MET A 221 -7.13 -5.17 -0.69
N LEU A 222 -5.89 -5.29 -1.16
CA LEU A 222 -4.70 -5.12 -0.33
C LEU A 222 -4.57 -3.68 0.18
N CYS A 223 -4.89 -2.69 -0.66
CA CYS A 223 -4.89 -1.29 -0.26
C CYS A 223 -5.99 -0.99 0.77
N GLY A 224 -7.17 -1.58 0.60
CA GLY A 224 -8.27 -1.53 1.57
C GLY A 224 -7.91 -2.12 2.92
N LEU A 225 -7.22 -3.27 2.93
CA LEU A 225 -6.68 -3.85 4.14
C LEU A 225 -5.70 -2.90 4.83
N ALA A 226 -4.78 -2.28 4.08
CA ALA A 226 -3.88 -1.27 4.63
C ALA A 226 -4.63 -0.07 5.25
N GLY A 227 -5.72 0.37 4.62
CA GLY A 227 -6.61 1.40 5.15
C GLY A 227 -7.27 1.01 6.47
N ALA A 228 -7.80 -0.21 6.56
CA ALA A 228 -8.38 -0.76 7.78
C ALA A 228 -7.35 -0.85 8.93
N LEU A 229 -6.12 -1.27 8.62
CA LEU A 229 -5.02 -1.30 9.58
C LEU A 229 -4.63 0.11 10.03
N LEU A 230 -4.56 1.07 9.09
CA LEU A 230 -4.21 2.45 9.40
C LEU A 230 -5.22 3.08 10.37
N ALA A 231 -6.52 2.88 10.13
CA ALA A 231 -7.57 3.37 11.01
C ALA A 231 -7.49 2.79 12.43
N ASN A 232 -7.13 1.50 12.57
CA ASN A 232 -6.88 0.87 13.88
C ASN A 232 -5.56 1.33 14.53
N HIS A 233 -4.60 1.80 13.74
CA HIS A 233 -3.33 2.30 14.23
C HIS A 233 -3.46 3.71 14.82
N THR A 234 -4.16 4.60 14.11
CA THR A 234 -4.32 6.02 14.46
C THR A 234 -5.53 6.31 15.32
N ASP A 235 -6.43 5.33 15.51
CA ASP A 235 -7.73 5.50 16.19
C ASP A 235 -8.56 6.66 15.61
N PHE A 236 -8.30 7.01 14.36
CA PHE A 236 -8.88 8.17 13.68
C PHE A 236 -8.80 8.00 12.18
N ILE A 237 -9.85 8.42 11.47
CA ILE A 237 -9.95 8.38 10.01
C ILE A 237 -10.53 9.70 9.51
N SER A 238 -9.91 10.29 8.49
CA SER A 238 -10.39 11.53 7.87
C SER A 238 -10.40 11.44 6.34
N PRO A 239 -11.18 12.29 5.64
CA PRO A 239 -11.22 12.30 4.18
C PRO A 239 -9.85 12.61 3.56
N ALA A 240 -8.98 13.33 4.26
CA ALA A 240 -7.63 13.65 3.79
C ALA A 240 -6.79 12.42 3.38
N LEU A 241 -7.11 11.23 3.92
CA LEU A 241 -6.47 9.97 3.50
C LEU A 241 -6.87 9.52 2.09
N MET A 242 -8.01 9.98 1.57
CA MET A 242 -8.51 9.72 0.22
C MET A 242 -8.01 10.75 -0.81
N HIS A 243 -7.37 11.83 -0.36
CA HIS A 243 -6.88 12.86 -1.26
C HIS A 243 -5.79 12.31 -2.19
N TRP A 244 -5.78 12.74 -3.44
CA TRP A 244 -4.93 12.16 -4.48
C TRP A 244 -3.43 12.25 -4.18
N THR A 245 -3.01 13.24 -3.39
CA THR A 245 -1.63 13.41 -2.94
C THR A 245 -1.13 12.15 -2.22
N ARG A 246 -2.00 11.46 -1.46
CA ARG A 246 -1.66 10.18 -0.82
C ARG A 246 -1.36 9.07 -1.82
N SER A 247 -2.05 9.05 -2.97
CA SER A 247 -1.66 8.16 -4.06
C SER A 247 -0.28 8.53 -4.59
N GLY A 248 0.03 9.82 -4.69
CA GLY A 248 1.36 10.33 -5.03
C GLY A 248 2.45 9.77 -4.11
N ASP A 249 2.25 9.86 -2.79
CA ASP A 249 3.18 9.31 -1.80
C ASP A 249 3.45 7.80 -2.05
N LEU A 250 2.40 7.01 -2.34
CA LEU A 250 2.54 5.58 -2.65
C LEU A 250 3.31 5.32 -3.96
N ILE A 251 3.11 6.17 -4.97
CA ILE A 251 3.88 6.10 -6.23
C ILE A 251 5.35 6.34 -5.93
N VAL A 252 5.66 7.37 -5.15
CA VAL A 252 7.03 7.71 -4.75
C VAL A 252 7.67 6.53 -4.02
N MET A 253 6.98 5.90 -3.07
CA MET A 253 7.47 4.70 -2.38
C MET A 253 7.77 3.54 -3.35
N ALA A 254 6.87 3.27 -4.30
CA ALA A 254 7.07 2.19 -5.27
C ALA A 254 8.23 2.48 -6.24
N VAL A 255 8.35 3.72 -6.72
CA VAL A 255 9.41 4.15 -7.64
C VAL A 255 10.77 4.16 -6.95
N LEU A 256 10.85 4.79 -5.77
CA LEU A 256 12.08 4.90 -4.97
C LEU A 256 12.63 3.52 -4.62
N GLY A 257 11.74 2.63 -4.20
CA GLY A 257 12.08 1.27 -3.81
C GLY A 257 12.51 0.37 -4.96
N GLY A 258 11.94 0.58 -6.16
CA GLY A 258 12.18 -0.23 -7.35
C GLY A 258 10.86 -0.72 -7.96
N MET A 259 10.36 0.01 -8.96
CA MET A 259 9.11 -0.33 -9.62
C MET A 259 9.21 -1.69 -10.34
N GLY A 260 8.23 -2.56 -10.14
CA GLY A 260 8.19 -3.89 -10.76
C GLY A 260 9.00 -4.95 -10.02
N THR A 261 9.53 -4.67 -8.82
CA THR A 261 10.04 -5.69 -7.90
C THR A 261 9.05 -5.91 -6.76
N VAL A 262 8.91 -7.15 -6.28
CA VAL A 262 7.89 -7.45 -5.25
C VAL A 262 8.20 -6.76 -3.91
N PHE A 263 9.48 -6.66 -3.56
CA PHE A 263 9.93 -6.13 -2.26
C PHE A 263 10.36 -4.66 -2.32
N GLY A 264 10.64 -4.11 -3.51
CA GLY A 264 11.05 -2.72 -3.71
C GLY A 264 10.21 -1.70 -2.94
N PRO A 265 8.87 -1.72 -3.05
CA PRO A 265 8.01 -0.75 -2.35
C PRO A 265 8.16 -0.75 -0.82
N VAL A 266 8.57 -1.88 -0.21
CA VAL A 266 8.83 -1.97 1.24
C VAL A 266 10.07 -1.17 1.61
N ILE A 267 11.15 -1.31 0.81
CA ILE A 267 12.39 -0.53 0.98
C ILE A 267 12.10 0.95 0.75
N GLY A 268 11.32 1.26 -0.29
CA GLY A 268 10.94 2.64 -0.60
C GLY A 268 10.08 3.28 0.50
N ALA A 269 9.11 2.57 1.06
CA ALA A 269 8.33 3.03 2.20
C ALA A 269 9.20 3.27 3.44
N LEU A 270 10.13 2.35 3.74
CA LEU A 270 11.06 2.49 4.85
C LEU A 270 11.97 3.71 4.66
N ALA A 271 12.61 3.83 3.50
CA ALA A 271 13.52 4.93 3.19
C ALA A 271 12.81 6.29 3.22
N LEU A 272 11.63 6.38 2.60
CA LEU A 272 10.88 7.63 2.52
C LEU A 272 10.40 8.09 3.89
N LEU A 273 9.75 7.21 4.66
CA LEU A 273 9.15 7.62 5.94
C LEU A 273 10.19 7.87 7.03
N VAL A 274 11.26 7.07 7.08
CA VAL A 274 12.35 7.32 8.05
C VAL A 274 13.03 8.66 7.74
N LEU A 275 13.24 8.94 6.46
CA LEU A 275 13.79 10.22 6.04
C LEU A 275 12.83 11.38 6.31
N GLU A 276 11.54 11.23 6.00
CA GLU A 276 10.51 12.23 6.28
C GLU A 276 10.47 12.57 7.77
N GLU A 277 10.53 11.57 8.65
CA GLU A 277 10.58 11.78 10.09
C GLU A 277 11.86 12.47 10.54
N ALA A 278 13.03 12.01 10.06
CA ALA A 278 14.31 12.60 10.41
C ALA A 278 14.41 14.08 9.99
N LEU A 279 13.87 14.43 8.80
CA LEU A 279 13.81 15.80 8.31
C LEU A 279 12.79 16.64 9.09
N SER A 280 11.63 16.07 9.42
CA SER A 280 10.59 16.79 10.17
C SER A 280 11.05 17.16 11.59
N GLY A 281 11.98 16.39 12.17
CA GLY A 281 12.65 16.75 13.43
C GLY A 281 13.61 17.94 13.34
N ILE A 282 14.06 18.31 12.13
CA ILE A 282 15.03 19.40 11.89
C ILE A 282 14.35 20.62 11.25
N THR A 283 13.37 20.41 10.36
CA THR A 283 12.78 21.45 9.53
C THR A 283 11.30 21.21 9.29
N GLN A 284 10.47 22.25 9.50
CA GLN A 284 9.03 22.20 9.28
C GLN A 284 8.64 22.02 7.80
N TYR A 285 9.53 22.39 6.87
CA TYR A 285 9.35 22.28 5.42
C TYR A 285 10.02 21.03 4.82
N SER A 286 9.84 19.87 5.45
CA SER A 286 10.42 18.59 5.01
C SER A 286 10.14 18.28 3.54
N GLN A 287 8.94 18.64 3.03
CA GLN A 287 8.53 18.44 1.64
C GLN A 287 9.40 19.20 0.61
N ILE A 288 9.95 20.37 0.97
CA ILE A 288 10.82 21.16 0.07
C ILE A 288 12.13 20.43 -0.20
N ILE A 289 12.64 19.68 0.78
CA ILE A 289 13.90 18.94 0.67
C ILE A 289 13.65 17.56 0.04
N LEU A 290 12.54 16.92 0.42
CA LEU A 290 12.22 15.55 0.01
C LEU A 290 11.89 15.46 -1.50
N GLY A 291 11.25 16.48 -2.08
CA GLY A 291 10.94 16.53 -3.52
C GLY A 291 12.16 16.50 -4.43
N PRO A 292 13.12 17.44 -4.30
CA PRO A 292 14.37 17.44 -5.06
C PRO A 292 15.21 16.18 -4.83
N LEU A 293 15.29 15.69 -3.59
CA LEU A 293 16.01 14.45 -3.30
C LEU A 293 15.39 13.27 -4.04
N PHE A 294 14.06 13.16 -4.04
CA PHE A 294 13.37 12.14 -4.81
C PHE A 294 13.66 12.26 -6.31
N LEU A 295 13.63 13.47 -6.89
CA LEU A 295 13.99 13.70 -8.28
C LEU A 295 15.42 13.21 -8.58
N LEU A 296 16.37 13.50 -7.70
CA LEU A 296 17.75 13.00 -7.84
C LEU A 296 17.77 11.47 -7.81
N VAL A 297 17.09 10.82 -6.86
CA VAL A 297 17.08 9.36 -6.82
C VAL A 297 16.44 8.77 -8.08
N VAL A 298 15.34 9.34 -8.59
CA VAL A 298 14.72 8.82 -9.82
C VAL A 298 15.60 9.04 -11.05
N LEU A 299 16.29 10.18 -11.14
CA LEU A 299 17.17 10.50 -12.28
C LEU A 299 18.45 9.65 -12.29
N PHE A 300 19.01 9.39 -11.10
CA PHE A 300 20.32 8.73 -10.97
C PHE A 300 20.24 7.24 -10.60
N ALA A 301 19.20 6.79 -9.90
CA ALA A 301 18.98 5.38 -9.54
C ALA A 301 18.09 4.67 -10.57
N ARG A 302 18.68 4.22 -11.69
CA ARG A 302 18.00 3.35 -12.66
C ARG A 302 17.59 2.03 -12.00
N GLY A 303 16.31 1.91 -11.64
CA GLY A 303 15.75 0.73 -10.96
C GLY A 303 15.50 0.91 -9.44
N GLY A 304 15.66 2.13 -8.91
CA GLY A 304 15.45 2.43 -7.48
C GLY A 304 16.55 1.86 -6.57
N ILE A 305 16.30 1.88 -5.26
CA ILE A 305 17.25 1.41 -4.24
C ILE A 305 17.54 -0.09 -4.38
N ASP A 306 16.52 -0.91 -4.72
CA ASP A 306 16.69 -2.35 -5.00
C ASP A 306 17.61 -2.58 -6.23
N GLY A 307 17.51 -1.73 -7.26
CA GLY A 307 18.35 -1.80 -8.46
C GLY A 307 19.82 -1.39 -8.22
N LEU A 308 20.06 -0.40 -7.37
CA LEU A 308 21.42 0.06 -7.03
C LEU A 308 22.20 -0.95 -6.20
N LEU A 309 21.54 -1.60 -5.23
CA LEU A 309 22.21 -2.49 -4.26
C LEU A 309 22.44 -3.91 -4.79
N VAL A 310 21.66 -4.35 -5.78
CA VAL A 310 21.73 -5.74 -6.30
C VAL A 310 22.65 -5.86 -7.53
N GLY A 311 23.12 -4.76 -8.12
CA GLY A 311 23.93 -4.77 -9.33
C GLY A 311 23.06 -5.01 -10.58
N GLY A 312 23.00 -4.02 -11.45
CA GLY A 312 21.96 -3.89 -12.48
C GLY A 312 21.89 -5.02 -13.51
N ARG A 313 20.68 -5.18 -14.07
CA ARG A 313 20.41 -5.60 -15.46
C ARG A 313 18.90 -5.57 -15.76
N HIS A 314 18.35 -4.40 -16.01
CA HIS A 314 17.12 -4.27 -16.79
C HIS A 314 17.23 -3.00 -17.65
N GLY A 315 17.83 -3.18 -18.84
CA GLY A 315 17.55 -2.35 -20.01
C GLY A 315 16.37 -2.93 -20.76
#